data_AF-K6AE56-F1
#
_entry.id   AF-K6AE56-F1
#
_cell.length_a   1.000
_cell.length_b   1.000
_cell.length_c   1.000
_cell.angle_alpha   90.00
_cell.angle_beta   90.00
_cell.angle_gamma   90.00
#
_symmetry.space_group_name_H-M   'P 1'
#
loop_
_entity.id
_entity.type
_entity.pdbx_description
1 polymer ?
#
loop_
_entity_poly.entity_id
_entity_poly.type
_entity_poly.pdbx_seq_one_letter_code
_entity_poly.pdbx_strand_id
1 'polypeptide(L)'
;MRKCSVFYGTLLALVLVSLGVKADNNGNENVGHSGKTSEYTVAAYIWPSCHDDPMGREVLWPEKTGEWEIIKKGNPRFPGHYQPKIPLWGYELDNDPKVMGRWIEAATDHGVNTFIFDWYWFNNGPFLEGCLNDGFLKAKNNQKMNFYIMWADHDVARNYWNVHRYKEDNSRLWNGAIDWPNFKIIVKRIIDQYFKRPNYYKINGEPVFSVFSTDNLIKTFGSLEETRKGLDYFREEVKKAGFPGLHVQLMTGGVPNADFLKQIEMLGINSLTLYNWGGPHPEDYIQWGKEAFERLEKWSEAVSIPYFPNASIGWDDTPRFPHKTQKDVVHFNQSPEAFAAFLQKAKEYCDRHPEQPKLITVYAWNEWVEGAYLLPDVKYGFGYLNAVKDVFVNGKYQAY
;
A
#
# COMPACT_ATOMS: atom_id res chain seq x y z
N MET A 1 -59.91 68.09 27.45
CA MET A 1 -59.29 68.71 28.64
C MET A 1 -57.81 68.36 28.65
N ARG A 2 -56.93 69.39 28.59
CA ARG A 2 -55.49 69.49 29.00
C ARG A 2 -54.55 68.29 28.76
N LYS A 3 -53.33 68.40 28.20
CA LYS A 3 -52.47 69.49 27.68
C LYS A 3 -51.31 68.83 26.90
N CYS A 4 -50.71 69.60 25.99
CA CYS A 4 -49.37 69.48 25.36
C CYS A 4 -48.26 69.02 26.33
N SER A 5 -47.12 68.45 25.90
CA SER A 5 -46.10 69.05 24.99
C SER A 5 -45.02 68.00 24.60
N VAL A 6 -44.70 67.78 23.31
CA VAL A 6 -43.63 68.39 22.44
C VAL A 6 -42.24 67.73 22.66
N PHE A 7 -41.72 66.89 21.74
CA PHE A 7 -40.86 67.16 20.53
C PHE A 7 -39.37 67.37 20.93
N TYR A 8 -38.28 66.93 20.28
CA TYR A 8 -37.82 66.58 18.92
C TYR A 8 -36.69 65.50 19.07
N GLY A 9 -36.22 64.72 18.11
CA GLY A 9 -36.46 64.63 16.67
C GLY A 9 -35.36 63.79 15.99
N THR A 10 -35.74 63.12 14.90
CA THR A 10 -35.01 62.87 13.64
C THR A 10 -33.68 62.07 13.65
N LEU A 11 -33.41 61.13 12.73
CA LEU A 11 -33.72 61.14 11.30
C LEU A 11 -33.66 59.72 10.68
N LEU A 12 -34.63 59.48 9.78
CA LEU A 12 -34.73 58.67 8.55
C LEU A 12 -33.57 57.73 8.13
N ALA A 13 -33.77 56.69 7.32
CA ALA A 13 -34.92 55.99 6.73
C ALA A 13 -34.32 54.88 5.83
N LEU A 14 -35.04 53.79 5.58
CA LEU A 14 -35.17 53.28 4.22
C LEU A 14 -36.36 52.32 4.09
N VAL A 15 -37.11 52.56 3.01
CA VAL A 15 -38.43 52.02 2.70
C VAL A 15 -38.30 50.64 2.07
N LEU A 16 -39.09 49.69 2.58
CA LEU A 16 -39.39 48.39 1.97
C LEU A 16 -40.78 48.47 1.33
N VAL A 17 -40.90 48.06 0.07
CA VAL A 17 -42.17 47.62 -0.50
C VAL A 17 -41.97 46.29 -1.23
N SER A 18 -42.75 45.32 -0.78
CA SER A 18 -42.90 43.94 -1.22
C SER A 18 -43.72 43.78 -2.50
N LEU A 19 -43.62 42.61 -3.14
CA LEU A 19 -44.66 41.74 -3.74
C LEU A 19 -43.86 40.74 -4.62
N GLY A 20 -43.79 39.42 -4.43
CA GLY A 20 -44.78 38.39 -4.06
C GLY A 20 -44.59 37.16 -5.00
N VAL A 21 -45.00 35.95 -4.56
CA VAL A 21 -45.16 34.66 -5.33
C VAL A 21 -43.89 33.78 -5.42
N LYS A 22 -43.84 32.45 -5.17
CA LYS A 22 -44.79 31.31 -5.06
C LYS A 22 -44.19 30.25 -4.10
N ALA A 23 -45.03 29.42 -3.48
CA ALA A 23 -44.58 28.23 -2.75
C ALA A 23 -44.42 27.03 -3.69
N ASP A 24 -43.33 26.26 -3.53
CA ASP A 24 -43.22 24.87 -3.97
C ASP A 24 -42.64 24.03 -2.82
N ASN A 25 -43.39 23.00 -2.45
CA ASN A 25 -42.99 21.93 -1.55
C ASN A 25 -41.96 21.04 -2.26
N ASN A 26 -40.81 20.79 -1.60
CA ASN A 26 -40.16 19.48 -1.48
C ASN A 26 -38.80 19.67 -0.79
N GLY A 27 -38.80 19.66 0.54
CA GLY A 27 -37.59 19.51 1.34
C GLY A 27 -37.14 18.06 1.30
N ASN A 28 -36.22 17.73 0.38
CA ASN A 28 -35.41 16.53 0.48
C ASN A 28 -34.02 16.98 0.93
N GLU A 29 -33.76 16.87 2.24
CA GLU A 29 -32.45 17.12 2.83
C GLU A 29 -31.47 16.06 2.32
N ASN A 30 -30.76 16.39 1.24
CA ASN A 30 -29.52 15.70 0.92
C ASN A 30 -28.48 16.11 1.96
N VAL A 31 -28.32 15.28 2.99
CA VAL A 31 -27.13 15.27 3.85
C VAL A 31 -25.94 14.88 2.96
N GLY A 32 -25.33 15.88 2.33
CA GLY A 32 -24.08 15.71 1.63
C GLY A 32 -22.99 15.34 2.63
N HIS A 33 -22.50 14.11 2.57
CA HIS A 33 -21.21 13.74 3.16
C HIS A 33 -20.12 14.53 2.41
N SER A 34 -19.79 15.71 2.90
CA SER A 34 -18.58 16.43 2.51
C SER A 34 -17.37 15.76 3.17
N GLY A 35 -17.06 14.52 2.75
CA GLY A 35 -15.78 13.92 3.06
C GLY A 35 -14.71 14.69 2.30
N LYS A 36 -13.90 15.50 3.00
CA LYS A 36 -12.68 16.07 2.42
C LYS A 36 -11.87 14.90 1.84
N THR A 37 -11.68 14.87 0.53
CA THR A 37 -10.70 13.98 -0.09
C THR A 37 -9.33 14.30 0.50
N SER A 38 -8.68 13.31 1.13
CA SER A 38 -7.33 13.45 1.67
C SER A 38 -6.38 13.94 0.58
N GLU A 39 -5.55 14.92 0.92
CA GLU A 39 -4.49 15.42 0.03
C GLU A 39 -3.40 14.36 -0.23
N TYR A 40 -3.20 13.42 0.71
CA TYR A 40 -2.22 12.34 0.60
C TYR A 40 -2.89 11.05 0.16
N THR A 41 -2.22 10.34 -0.75
CA THR A 41 -2.49 8.93 -1.03
C THR A 41 -1.66 8.11 -0.04
N VAL A 42 -2.31 7.52 0.97
CA VAL A 42 -1.65 6.63 1.94
C VAL A 42 -1.94 5.20 1.51
N ALA A 43 -0.93 4.54 0.97
CA ALA A 43 -1.03 3.26 0.28
C ALA A 43 -0.37 2.13 1.07
N ALA A 44 -1.14 1.15 1.53
CA ALA A 44 -0.60 0.01 2.28
C ALA A 44 -0.44 -1.23 1.39
N TYR A 45 0.70 -1.92 1.51
CA TYR A 45 0.93 -3.19 0.82
C TYR A 45 0.05 -4.30 1.39
N ILE A 46 -0.55 -5.10 0.52
CA ILE A 46 -1.33 -6.30 0.83
C ILE A 46 -0.54 -7.50 0.40
N TRP A 47 -0.22 -8.34 1.37
CA TRP A 47 0.37 -9.65 1.17
C TRP A 47 -0.75 -10.70 1.06
N PRO A 48 -1.01 -11.28 -0.12
CA PRO A 48 -2.24 -12.03 -0.40
C PRO A 48 -2.18 -13.51 0.00
N SER A 49 -1.39 -13.90 1.00
CA SER A 49 -1.09 -15.31 1.27
C SER A 49 -2.04 -15.99 2.26
N CYS A 50 -3.02 -15.27 2.81
CA CYS A 50 -3.82 -15.74 3.94
C CYS A 50 -5.16 -16.37 3.48
N HIS A 51 -5.12 -17.25 2.48
CA HIS A 51 -6.26 -18.04 2.00
C HIS A 51 -5.82 -19.37 1.36
N ASP A 52 -6.80 -20.21 0.98
CA ASP A 52 -6.54 -21.42 0.20
C ASP A 52 -6.32 -21.09 -1.29
N ASP A 53 -5.08 -21.14 -1.74
CA ASP A 53 -4.72 -21.12 -3.16
C ASP A 53 -4.38 -22.56 -3.62
N PRO A 54 -4.93 -23.07 -4.74
CA PRO A 54 -4.69 -24.45 -5.17
C PRO A 54 -3.22 -24.82 -5.34
N MET A 55 -2.42 -23.94 -5.98
CA MET A 55 -0.99 -24.20 -6.17
C MET A 55 -0.24 -24.06 -4.84
N GLY A 56 -0.58 -23.04 -4.05
CA GLY A 56 -0.03 -22.83 -2.71
C GLY A 56 -0.29 -24.02 -1.80
N ARG A 57 -1.49 -24.62 -1.85
CA ARG A 57 -1.86 -25.80 -1.06
C ARG A 57 -0.99 -27.01 -1.36
N GLU A 58 -0.70 -27.25 -2.64
CA GLU A 58 0.07 -28.40 -3.06
C GLU A 58 1.51 -28.34 -2.56
N VAL A 59 2.15 -27.17 -2.65
CA VAL A 59 3.60 -27.03 -2.40
C VAL A 59 3.97 -26.29 -1.13
N LEU A 60 3.11 -25.44 -0.58
CA LEU A 60 3.38 -24.62 0.61
C LEU A 60 2.44 -24.98 1.76
N TRP A 61 1.15 -24.68 1.66
CA TRP A 61 0.22 -24.63 2.80
C TRP A 61 -0.93 -25.66 2.70
N PRO A 62 -0.70 -26.94 3.05
CA PRO A 62 -1.65 -28.03 2.84
C PRO A 62 -2.91 -27.98 3.73
N GLU A 63 -2.92 -27.19 4.80
CA GLU A 63 -4.05 -27.04 5.73
C GLU A 63 -5.11 -26.05 5.19
N LYS A 64 -4.90 -25.47 4.00
CA LYS A 64 -5.86 -24.62 3.28
C LYS A 64 -6.20 -23.30 4.00
N THR A 65 -5.29 -22.83 4.84
CA THR A 65 -5.39 -21.49 5.46
C THR A 65 -4.30 -20.54 4.98
N GLY A 66 -3.55 -20.95 3.95
CA GLY A 66 -2.41 -20.20 3.46
C GLY A 66 -1.36 -20.01 4.56
N GLU A 67 -0.72 -18.85 4.58
CA GLU A 67 0.42 -18.61 5.47
C GLU A 67 0.05 -18.50 6.96
N TRP A 68 -1.23 -18.49 7.30
CA TRP A 68 -1.64 -18.69 8.70
C TRP A 68 -1.03 -19.94 9.33
N GLU A 69 -0.74 -20.98 8.52
CA GLU A 69 -0.03 -22.18 8.97
C GLU A 69 1.38 -21.91 9.50
N ILE A 70 2.07 -20.89 8.97
CA ILE A 70 3.43 -20.51 9.35
C ILE A 70 3.38 -19.52 10.50
N ILE A 71 2.50 -18.52 10.40
CA ILE A 71 2.33 -17.47 11.41
C ILE A 71 1.98 -18.09 12.77
N LYS A 72 1.05 -19.06 12.80
CA LYS A 72 0.66 -19.76 14.04
C LYS A 72 1.78 -20.62 14.66
N LYS A 73 2.78 -21.00 13.86
CA LYS A 73 3.95 -21.77 14.32
C LYS A 73 5.07 -20.87 14.85
N GLY A 74 4.94 -19.54 14.72
CA GLY A 74 5.85 -18.59 15.34
C GLY A 74 5.95 -18.80 16.85
N ASN A 75 7.15 -18.74 17.39
CA ASN A 75 7.42 -18.90 18.82
C ASN A 75 8.46 -17.88 19.34
N PRO A 76 8.40 -17.50 20.62
CA PRO A 76 9.41 -16.63 21.22
C PRO A 76 10.81 -17.25 21.14
N ARG A 77 11.84 -16.42 20.90
CA ARG A 77 13.24 -16.86 20.74
C ARG A 77 14.19 -16.29 21.77
N PHE A 78 13.79 -15.18 22.35
CA PHE A 78 14.51 -14.46 23.38
C PHE A 78 13.47 -13.85 24.34
N PRO A 79 13.86 -13.48 25.56
CA PRO A 79 12.95 -12.88 26.54
C PRO A 79 12.25 -11.64 25.95
N GLY A 80 10.91 -11.60 26.05
CA GLY A 80 10.11 -10.50 25.51
C GLY A 80 9.80 -10.57 24.02
N HIS A 81 10.29 -11.58 23.29
CA HIS A 81 9.98 -11.74 21.87
C HIS A 81 8.49 -12.02 21.63
N TYR A 82 7.80 -11.11 20.93
CA TYR A 82 6.38 -11.22 20.67
C TYR A 82 6.08 -12.10 19.45
N GLN A 83 6.04 -13.40 19.69
CA GLN A 83 5.60 -14.44 18.76
C GLN A 83 4.83 -15.55 19.52
N PRO A 84 3.85 -16.24 18.93
CA PRO A 84 3.21 -15.86 17.66
C PRO A 84 2.46 -14.53 17.82
N LYS A 85 2.41 -13.75 16.74
CA LYS A 85 1.56 -12.55 16.67
C LYS A 85 0.11 -13.00 16.46
N ILE A 86 -0.83 -12.43 17.25
CA ILE A 86 -2.22 -12.91 17.28
C ILE A 86 -3.16 -11.80 16.80
N PRO A 87 -3.82 -11.97 15.64
CA PRO A 87 -4.78 -10.99 15.13
C PRO A 87 -5.98 -10.82 16.05
N LEU A 88 -6.40 -9.58 16.28
CA LEU A 88 -7.56 -9.27 17.13
C LEU A 88 -8.88 -9.75 16.50
N TRP A 89 -8.96 -9.74 15.18
CA TRP A 89 -10.12 -10.25 14.42
C TRP A 89 -10.02 -11.74 14.10
N GLY A 90 -8.99 -12.42 14.59
CA GLY A 90 -8.72 -13.82 14.27
C GLY A 90 -8.06 -14.03 12.92
N TYR A 91 -7.81 -15.30 12.60
CA TYR A 91 -7.12 -15.77 11.40
C TYR A 91 -8.08 -15.83 10.20
N GLU A 92 -8.63 -14.68 9.83
CA GLU A 92 -9.60 -14.55 8.75
C GLU A 92 -8.96 -14.76 7.38
N LEU A 93 -9.74 -15.26 6.40
CA LEU A 93 -9.24 -15.49 5.05
C LEU A 93 -9.36 -14.22 4.20
N ASP A 94 -8.28 -13.82 3.56
CA ASP A 94 -8.21 -12.55 2.82
C ASP A 94 -8.92 -12.60 1.44
N ASN A 95 -9.37 -13.78 1.00
CA ASN A 95 -10.25 -13.95 -0.15
C ASN A 95 -11.76 -13.91 0.18
N ASP A 96 -12.15 -13.67 1.44
CA ASP A 96 -13.55 -13.45 1.82
C ASP A 96 -13.93 -11.97 1.65
N PRO A 97 -14.93 -11.63 0.82
CA PRO A 97 -15.35 -10.25 0.61
C PRO A 97 -15.92 -9.55 1.86
N LYS A 98 -16.38 -10.29 2.87
CA LYS A 98 -16.79 -9.71 4.16
C LYS A 98 -15.59 -9.31 5.01
N VAL A 99 -14.52 -10.09 4.97
CA VAL A 99 -13.25 -9.78 5.65
C VAL A 99 -12.64 -8.54 5.00
N MET A 100 -12.51 -8.54 3.67
CA MET A 100 -12.05 -7.37 2.92
C MET A 100 -12.92 -6.15 3.14
N GLY A 101 -14.24 -6.31 3.23
CA GLY A 101 -15.13 -5.20 3.54
C GLY A 101 -14.84 -4.55 4.89
N ARG A 102 -14.54 -5.35 5.92
CA ARG A 102 -14.12 -4.83 7.23
C ARG A 102 -12.76 -4.15 7.17
N TRP A 103 -11.83 -4.70 6.39
CA TRP A 103 -10.51 -4.11 6.18
C TRP A 103 -10.61 -2.74 5.52
N ILE A 104 -11.45 -2.61 4.49
CA ILE A 104 -11.70 -1.33 3.80
C ILE A 104 -12.26 -0.27 4.75
N GLU A 105 -13.28 -0.61 5.56
CA GLU A 105 -13.83 0.35 6.55
C GLU A 105 -12.74 0.80 7.52
N ALA A 106 -12.03 -0.14 8.14
CA ALA A 106 -10.99 0.21 9.10
C ALA A 106 -9.84 1.01 8.48
N ALA A 107 -9.40 0.66 7.27
CA ALA A 107 -8.37 1.40 6.55
C ALA A 107 -8.81 2.85 6.31
N THR A 108 -9.99 3.03 5.69
CA THR A 108 -10.50 4.36 5.31
C THR A 108 -10.83 5.23 6.50
N ASP A 109 -11.37 4.67 7.59
CA ASP A 109 -11.65 5.38 8.85
C ASP A 109 -10.39 5.88 9.59
N HIS A 110 -9.21 5.36 9.21
CA HIS A 110 -7.92 5.72 9.79
C HIS A 110 -6.98 6.43 8.80
N GLY A 111 -7.45 6.75 7.60
CA GLY A 111 -6.70 7.53 6.62
C GLY A 111 -5.85 6.72 5.64
N VAL A 112 -5.88 5.38 5.69
CA VAL A 112 -5.36 4.53 4.61
C VAL A 112 -6.41 4.50 3.51
N ASN A 113 -6.07 4.99 2.32
CA ASN A 113 -7.03 5.18 1.23
C ASN A 113 -6.65 4.46 -0.08
N THR A 114 -5.53 3.74 -0.07
CA THR A 114 -5.10 2.91 -1.19
C THR A 114 -4.52 1.58 -0.71
N PHE A 115 -4.82 0.50 -1.42
CA PHE A 115 -4.15 -0.80 -1.25
C PHE A 115 -3.26 -1.12 -2.45
N ILE A 116 -2.06 -1.63 -2.17
CA ILE A 116 -1.11 -2.12 -3.17
C ILE A 116 -1.09 -3.64 -3.05
N PHE A 117 -1.67 -4.35 -4.01
CA PHE A 117 -1.69 -5.81 -3.97
C PHE A 117 -0.42 -6.37 -4.56
N ASP A 118 0.29 -7.19 -3.80
CA ASP A 118 1.31 -8.07 -4.36
C ASP A 118 0.61 -9.03 -5.32
N TRP A 119 1.04 -9.05 -6.57
CA TRP A 119 0.38 -9.77 -7.65
C TRP A 119 1.37 -10.69 -8.34
N TYR A 120 1.06 -11.99 -8.35
CA TYR A 120 1.98 -13.05 -8.76
C TYR A 120 1.51 -13.84 -9.98
N TRP A 121 2.48 -14.28 -10.77
CA TRP A 121 2.30 -15.14 -11.92
C TRP A 121 3.38 -16.23 -11.97
N PHE A 122 3.09 -17.37 -11.36
CA PHE A 122 4.00 -18.53 -11.38
C PHE A 122 3.45 -19.67 -12.22
N ASN A 123 4.34 -20.46 -12.81
CA ASN A 123 3.98 -21.64 -13.61
C ASN A 123 2.96 -21.34 -14.73
N ASN A 124 3.11 -20.19 -15.41
CA ASN A 124 2.24 -19.72 -16.48
C ASN A 124 0.77 -19.46 -16.07
N GLY A 125 0.52 -19.18 -14.79
CA GLY A 125 -0.80 -18.88 -14.27
C GLY A 125 -0.80 -17.93 -13.08
N PRO A 126 -1.97 -17.40 -12.69
CA PRO A 126 -2.10 -16.55 -11.51
C PRO A 126 -1.81 -17.33 -10.23
N PHE A 127 -1.23 -16.65 -9.24
CA PHE A 127 -0.98 -17.20 -7.90
C PHE A 127 -1.42 -16.21 -6.83
N LEU A 128 -2.12 -16.68 -5.78
CA LEU A 128 -2.66 -15.85 -4.68
C LEU A 128 -3.66 -14.76 -5.10
N GLU A 129 -4.13 -14.79 -6.33
CA GLU A 129 -4.97 -13.74 -6.91
C GLU A 129 -6.37 -13.67 -6.27
N GLY A 130 -6.76 -14.69 -5.48
CA GLY A 130 -8.04 -14.77 -4.77
C GLY A 130 -8.24 -13.63 -3.77
N CYS A 131 -7.18 -13.15 -3.11
CA CYS A 131 -7.26 -12.00 -2.20
C CYS A 131 -7.82 -10.74 -2.91
N LEU A 132 -7.32 -10.46 -4.12
CA LEU A 132 -7.81 -9.34 -4.94
C LEU A 132 -9.17 -9.67 -5.60
N ASN A 133 -9.28 -10.82 -6.28
CA ASN A 133 -10.41 -11.12 -7.16
C ASN A 133 -11.67 -11.60 -6.43
N ASP A 134 -11.50 -12.40 -5.39
CA ASP A 134 -12.60 -12.97 -4.63
C ASP A 134 -12.88 -12.19 -3.34
N GLY A 135 -11.83 -11.62 -2.74
CA GLY A 135 -11.94 -10.74 -1.58
C GLY A 135 -12.28 -9.30 -1.99
N PHE A 136 -11.27 -8.52 -2.35
CA PHE A 136 -11.38 -7.06 -2.50
C PHE A 136 -12.39 -6.63 -3.59
N LEU A 137 -12.28 -7.17 -4.81
CA LEU A 137 -13.16 -6.77 -5.91
C LEU A 137 -14.63 -7.18 -5.73
N LYS A 138 -14.93 -8.09 -4.80
CA LYS A 138 -16.30 -8.49 -4.45
C LYS A 138 -16.79 -7.91 -3.12
N ALA A 139 -15.94 -7.22 -2.37
CA ALA A 139 -16.35 -6.50 -1.17
C ALA A 139 -17.34 -5.38 -1.53
N LYS A 140 -18.46 -5.29 -0.79
CA LYS A 140 -19.57 -4.37 -1.10
C LYS A 140 -19.17 -2.89 -1.12
N ASN A 141 -18.14 -2.55 -0.34
CA ASN A 141 -17.64 -1.19 -0.14
C ASN A 141 -16.30 -0.95 -0.83
N ASN A 142 -15.87 -1.79 -1.78
CA ASN A 142 -14.56 -1.65 -2.43
C ASN A 142 -14.33 -0.29 -3.12
N GLN A 143 -15.40 0.39 -3.53
CA GLN A 143 -15.33 1.72 -4.13
C GLN A 143 -14.91 2.83 -3.16
N LYS A 144 -14.86 2.56 -1.85
CA LYS A 144 -14.27 3.48 -0.86
C LYS A 144 -12.74 3.50 -0.88
N MET A 145 -12.12 2.50 -1.51
CA MET A 145 -10.68 2.25 -1.45
C MET A 145 -10.11 2.27 -2.86
N ASN A 146 -9.05 3.05 -3.08
CA ASN A 146 -8.27 2.91 -4.31
C ASN A 146 -7.42 1.64 -4.24
N PHE A 147 -7.05 1.09 -5.39
CA PHE A 147 -6.07 0.02 -5.41
C PHE A 147 -5.21 0.03 -6.66
N TYR A 148 -4.02 -0.54 -6.56
CA TYR A 148 -3.24 -0.94 -7.74
C TYR A 148 -2.43 -2.20 -7.42
N ILE A 149 -1.82 -2.77 -8.44
CA ILE A 149 -1.06 -4.01 -8.31
C ILE A 149 0.45 -3.74 -8.42
N MET A 150 1.21 -4.54 -7.69
CA MET A 150 2.64 -4.68 -7.85
C MET A 150 2.93 -6.09 -8.38
N TRP A 151 3.50 -6.18 -9.56
CA TRP A 151 4.03 -7.44 -10.06
C TRP A 151 5.20 -7.87 -9.19
N ALA A 152 4.93 -8.86 -8.35
CA ALA A 152 5.75 -9.22 -7.20
C ALA A 152 6.62 -10.45 -7.47
N ASP A 153 6.58 -11.00 -8.68
CA ASP A 153 7.31 -12.21 -9.03
C ASP A 153 8.80 -12.07 -8.75
N HIS A 154 9.29 -13.05 -8.00
CA HIS A 154 10.70 -13.21 -7.70
C HIS A 154 11.03 -14.67 -7.55
N ASP A 155 12.32 -14.93 -7.54
CA ASP A 155 12.90 -16.24 -7.40
C ASP A 155 12.64 -16.80 -6.00
N VAL A 156 11.74 -17.77 -5.87
CA VAL A 156 11.36 -18.38 -4.58
C VAL A 156 12.14 -19.67 -4.34
N ALA A 157 12.75 -19.80 -3.17
CA ALA A 157 13.34 -21.04 -2.67
C ALA A 157 12.27 -21.86 -1.91
N ARG A 158 12.36 -23.19 -1.93
CA ARG A 158 11.37 -24.08 -1.29
C ARG A 158 11.13 -23.76 0.18
N ASN A 159 12.18 -23.57 0.96
CA ASN A 159 12.06 -23.26 2.38
C ASN A 159 11.71 -21.81 2.71
N TYR A 160 11.66 -20.89 1.74
CA TYR A 160 11.48 -19.46 2.01
C TYR A 160 10.10 -19.15 2.60
N TRP A 161 9.02 -19.64 1.96
CA TRP A 161 7.64 -19.44 2.43
C TRP A 161 7.10 -20.60 3.28
N ASN A 162 7.79 -21.74 3.35
CA ASN A 162 7.46 -22.81 4.28
C ASN A 162 8.68 -23.64 4.71
N VAL A 163 9.46 -23.09 5.63
CA VAL A 163 10.58 -23.77 6.28
C VAL A 163 10.15 -25.01 7.07
N HIS A 164 8.93 -25.06 7.59
CA HIS A 164 8.47 -26.20 8.39
C HIS A 164 8.29 -27.46 7.53
N ARG A 165 7.93 -27.28 6.25
CA ARG A 165 7.81 -28.35 5.26
C ARG A 165 9.17 -28.74 4.66
N TYR A 166 9.97 -27.76 4.26
CA TYR A 166 11.19 -27.98 3.48
C TYR A 166 12.49 -27.95 4.28
N LYS A 167 12.46 -27.46 5.52
CA LYS A 167 13.61 -27.36 6.43
C LYS A 167 14.75 -26.58 5.75
N GLU A 168 15.90 -27.21 5.58
CA GLU A 168 17.09 -26.61 4.97
C GLU A 168 17.09 -26.69 3.43
N ASP A 169 16.06 -27.27 2.81
CA ASP A 169 15.97 -27.34 1.33
C ASP A 169 15.69 -25.94 0.75
N ASN A 170 16.76 -25.28 0.34
CA ASN A 170 16.74 -23.98 -0.32
C ASN A 170 16.77 -24.10 -1.86
N SER A 171 16.47 -25.27 -2.42
CA SER A 171 16.40 -25.42 -3.88
C SER A 171 15.26 -24.57 -4.47
N ARG A 172 15.38 -24.27 -5.76
CA ARG A 172 14.42 -23.42 -6.51
C ARG A 172 13.03 -24.07 -6.50
N LEU A 173 12.04 -23.34 -5.99
CA LEU A 173 10.62 -23.69 -6.10
C LEU A 173 10.01 -23.06 -7.37
N TRP A 174 10.15 -21.74 -7.51
CA TRP A 174 9.65 -20.98 -8.65
C TRP A 174 10.65 -19.93 -9.12
N ASN A 175 10.72 -19.74 -10.43
CA ASN A 175 11.47 -18.63 -11.03
C ASN A 175 10.54 -17.41 -11.13
N GLY A 176 11.08 -16.22 -10.82
CA GLY A 176 10.32 -14.98 -10.93
C GLY A 176 10.27 -14.41 -12.35
N ALA A 177 11.20 -14.83 -13.22
CA ALA A 177 11.18 -14.44 -14.61
C ALA A 177 10.20 -15.31 -15.42
N ILE A 178 9.46 -14.68 -16.32
CA ILE A 178 8.55 -15.34 -17.26
C ILE A 178 9.09 -15.24 -18.70
N ASP A 179 8.21 -15.34 -19.71
CA ASP A 179 8.54 -15.15 -21.12
C ASP A 179 7.58 -14.16 -21.82
N TRP A 180 7.92 -13.81 -23.06
CA TRP A 180 7.11 -12.93 -23.92
C TRP A 180 5.65 -13.38 -24.10
N PRO A 181 5.35 -14.67 -24.43
CA PRO A 181 3.98 -15.16 -24.50
C PRO A 181 3.17 -14.91 -23.22
N ASN A 182 3.73 -15.25 -22.06
CA ASN A 182 3.08 -15.01 -20.77
C ASN A 182 2.91 -13.52 -20.49
N PHE A 183 3.92 -12.70 -20.80
CA PHE A 183 3.82 -11.25 -20.59
C PHE A 183 2.64 -10.64 -21.36
N LYS A 184 2.39 -11.08 -22.61
CA LYS A 184 1.21 -10.63 -23.37
C LYS A 184 -0.12 -11.04 -22.73
N ILE A 185 -0.18 -12.24 -22.13
CA ILE A 185 -1.35 -12.71 -21.38
C ILE A 185 -1.56 -11.83 -20.15
N ILE A 186 -0.51 -11.54 -19.39
CA ILE A 186 -0.52 -10.69 -18.21
C ILE A 186 -1.00 -9.28 -18.56
N VAL A 187 -0.40 -8.64 -19.58
CA VAL A 187 -0.79 -7.30 -20.04
C VAL A 187 -2.29 -7.25 -20.35
N LYS A 188 -2.80 -8.19 -21.15
CA LYS A 188 -4.22 -8.25 -21.47
C LYS A 188 -5.09 -8.45 -20.22
N ARG A 189 -4.69 -9.38 -19.34
CA ARG A 189 -5.42 -9.70 -18.10
C ARG A 189 -5.53 -8.47 -17.20
N ILE A 190 -4.42 -7.78 -16.95
CA ILE A 190 -4.37 -6.61 -16.07
C ILE A 190 -5.24 -5.48 -16.62
N ILE A 191 -5.14 -5.19 -17.92
CA ILE A 191 -5.95 -4.15 -18.57
C ILE A 191 -7.45 -4.47 -18.42
N ASP A 192 -7.84 -5.71 -18.75
CA ASP A 192 -9.25 -6.09 -18.79
C ASP A 192 -9.87 -6.24 -17.39
N GLN A 193 -9.11 -6.72 -16.41
CA GLN A 193 -9.64 -7.00 -15.06
C GLN A 193 -9.49 -5.82 -14.09
N TYR A 194 -8.40 -5.05 -14.20
CA TYR A 194 -7.99 -4.11 -13.15
C TYR A 194 -7.99 -2.66 -13.62
N PHE A 195 -7.31 -2.30 -14.71
CA PHE A 195 -7.14 -0.89 -15.08
C PHE A 195 -8.47 -0.17 -15.37
N LYS A 196 -9.44 -0.90 -15.91
CA LYS A 196 -10.80 -0.42 -16.19
C LYS A 196 -11.65 -0.22 -14.94
N ARG A 197 -11.20 -0.65 -13.75
CA ARG A 197 -11.92 -0.40 -12.50
C ARG A 197 -11.89 1.10 -12.18
N PRO A 198 -13.03 1.69 -11.80
CA PRO A 198 -13.12 3.13 -11.53
C PRO A 198 -12.19 3.56 -10.39
N ASN A 199 -12.00 2.72 -9.37
CA ASN A 199 -11.12 2.93 -8.23
C ASN A 199 -9.69 2.36 -8.42
N TYR A 200 -9.29 1.98 -9.64
CA TYR A 200 -7.89 1.67 -9.91
C TYR A 200 -7.05 2.95 -9.84
N TYR A 201 -5.99 2.95 -9.04
CA TYR A 201 -5.14 4.11 -8.80
C TYR A 201 -4.40 4.54 -10.08
N LYS A 202 -4.41 5.85 -10.34
CA LYS A 202 -3.84 6.46 -11.53
C LYS A 202 -3.06 7.71 -11.15
N ILE A 203 -1.95 7.95 -11.81
CA ILE A 203 -1.19 9.22 -11.72
C ILE A 203 -1.33 9.90 -13.07
N ASN A 204 -1.81 11.15 -13.10
CA ASN A 204 -2.07 11.90 -14.34
C ASN A 204 -2.97 11.16 -15.35
N GLY A 205 -3.91 10.36 -14.84
CA GLY A 205 -4.81 9.52 -15.66
C GLY A 205 -4.20 8.20 -16.16
N GLU A 206 -2.90 7.97 -15.94
CA GLU A 206 -2.22 6.73 -16.30
C GLU A 206 -2.36 5.69 -15.18
N PRO A 207 -2.86 4.47 -15.45
CA PRO A 207 -2.85 3.39 -14.45
C PRO A 207 -1.43 3.12 -13.97
N VAL A 208 -1.28 2.99 -12.66
CA VAL A 208 0.01 2.63 -12.05
C VAL A 208 0.20 1.13 -12.12
N PHE A 209 1.33 0.67 -12.65
CA PHE A 209 1.79 -0.70 -12.57
C PHE A 209 3.13 -0.74 -11.87
N SER A 210 3.16 -1.34 -10.69
CA SER A 210 4.38 -1.43 -9.90
C SER A 210 5.12 -2.74 -10.19
N VAL A 211 6.46 -2.73 -10.13
CA VAL A 211 7.31 -3.90 -10.33
C VAL A 211 8.26 -4.04 -9.14
N PHE A 212 8.23 -5.22 -8.50
CA PHE A 212 9.02 -5.51 -7.30
C PHE A 212 10.50 -5.75 -7.61
N SER A 213 10.80 -6.51 -8.67
CA SER A 213 12.17 -6.95 -8.98
C SER A 213 12.60 -6.52 -10.37
N THR A 214 13.49 -5.53 -10.44
CA THR A 214 14.12 -5.11 -11.70
C THR A 214 14.87 -6.25 -12.37
N ASP A 215 15.57 -7.08 -11.59
CA ASP A 215 16.34 -8.20 -12.11
C ASP A 215 15.45 -9.24 -12.80
N ASN A 216 14.33 -9.62 -12.19
CA ASN A 216 13.42 -10.59 -12.81
C ASN A 216 12.64 -9.99 -13.98
N LEU A 217 12.34 -8.69 -13.92
CA LEU A 217 11.83 -7.98 -15.08
C LEU A 217 12.83 -8.06 -16.25
N ILE A 218 14.12 -7.80 -16.01
CA ILE A 218 15.14 -7.88 -17.07
C ILE A 218 15.30 -9.32 -17.58
N LYS A 219 15.37 -10.30 -16.67
CA LYS A 219 15.49 -11.73 -17.03
C LYS A 219 14.30 -12.22 -17.86
N THR A 220 13.10 -11.71 -17.61
CA THR A 220 11.89 -12.06 -18.39
C THR A 220 12.07 -11.80 -19.88
N PHE A 221 12.81 -10.74 -20.24
CA PHE A 221 13.04 -10.36 -21.63
C PHE A 221 14.46 -10.69 -22.13
N GLY A 222 15.37 -11.02 -21.22
CA GLY A 222 16.75 -11.46 -21.50
C GLY A 222 17.78 -10.32 -21.60
N SER A 223 17.36 -9.08 -21.86
CA SER A 223 18.24 -7.90 -21.86
C SER A 223 17.49 -6.62 -21.48
N LEU A 224 18.23 -5.56 -21.18
CA LEU A 224 17.66 -4.25 -20.86
C LEU A 224 16.89 -3.64 -22.06
N GLU A 225 17.41 -3.82 -23.27
CA GLU A 225 16.78 -3.37 -24.52
C GLU A 225 15.48 -4.10 -24.81
N GLU A 226 15.45 -5.43 -24.65
CA GLU A 226 14.23 -6.20 -24.83
C GLU A 226 13.21 -5.90 -23.72
N THR A 227 13.68 -5.61 -22.52
CA THR A 227 12.81 -5.16 -21.41
C THR A 227 12.15 -3.84 -21.73
N ARG A 228 12.90 -2.89 -22.30
CA ARG A 228 12.33 -1.62 -22.77
C ARG A 228 11.24 -1.85 -23.81
N LYS A 229 11.45 -2.74 -24.78
CA LYS A 229 10.42 -3.12 -25.76
C LYS A 229 9.19 -3.75 -25.11
N GLY A 230 9.38 -4.55 -24.06
CA GLY A 230 8.28 -5.12 -23.26
C GLY A 230 7.42 -4.03 -22.60
N LEU A 231 8.07 -3.08 -21.92
CA LEU A 231 7.37 -1.95 -21.30
C LEU A 231 6.69 -1.03 -22.32
N ASP A 232 7.30 -0.82 -23.48
CA ASP A 232 6.69 -0.05 -24.57
C ASP A 232 5.48 -0.76 -25.19
N TYR A 233 5.57 -2.08 -25.39
CA TYR A 233 4.41 -2.87 -25.77
C TYR A 233 3.26 -2.68 -24.77
N PHE A 234 3.56 -2.75 -23.46
CA PHE A 234 2.54 -2.55 -22.44
C PHE A 234 1.92 -1.14 -22.51
N ARG A 235 2.75 -0.08 -22.62
CA ARG A 235 2.28 1.30 -22.80
C ARG A 235 1.35 1.43 -24.02
N GLU A 236 1.69 0.81 -25.14
CA GLU A 236 0.87 0.87 -26.35
C GLU A 236 -0.46 0.10 -26.21
N GLU A 237 -0.47 -1.07 -25.56
CA GLU A 237 -1.73 -1.77 -25.27
C GLU A 237 -2.63 -0.98 -24.31
N VAL A 238 -2.05 -0.30 -23.34
CA VAL A 238 -2.77 0.57 -22.39
C VAL A 238 -3.38 1.78 -23.11
N LYS A 239 -2.65 2.39 -24.06
CA LYS A 239 -3.19 3.45 -24.92
C LYS A 239 -4.34 2.95 -25.80
N LYS A 240 -4.20 1.78 -26.42
CA LYS A 240 -5.29 1.14 -27.20
C LYS A 240 -6.52 0.87 -26.35
N ALA A 241 -6.34 0.62 -25.05
CA ALA A 241 -7.43 0.43 -24.10
C ALA A 241 -8.10 1.75 -23.64
N GLY A 242 -7.62 2.91 -24.12
CA GLY A 242 -8.25 4.22 -23.90
C GLY A 242 -7.61 5.07 -22.80
N PHE A 243 -6.47 4.67 -22.24
CA PHE A 243 -5.73 5.46 -21.26
C PHE A 243 -4.68 6.36 -21.94
N PRO A 244 -4.25 7.47 -21.32
CA PRO A 244 -3.22 8.35 -21.90
C PRO A 244 -1.83 7.69 -21.99
N GLY A 245 -1.55 6.73 -21.10
CA GLY A 245 -0.27 6.05 -20.98
C GLY A 245 -0.29 5.04 -19.84
N LEU A 246 0.89 4.53 -19.45
CA LEU A 246 1.08 3.62 -18.33
C LEU A 246 2.16 4.20 -17.42
N HIS A 247 1.84 4.33 -16.13
CA HIS A 247 2.80 4.77 -15.12
C HIS A 247 3.49 3.55 -14.53
N VAL A 248 4.74 3.31 -14.92
CA VAL A 248 5.55 2.21 -14.40
C VAL A 248 6.28 2.67 -13.13
N GLN A 249 5.91 2.08 -11.99
CA GLN A 249 6.57 2.30 -10.71
C GLN A 249 7.55 1.14 -10.44
N LEU A 250 8.74 1.44 -9.95
CA LEU A 250 9.74 0.42 -9.61
C LEU A 250 10.03 0.44 -8.11
N MET A 251 10.11 -0.75 -7.51
CA MET A 251 10.66 -0.90 -6.17
C MET A 251 12.18 -0.82 -6.24
N THR A 252 12.77 0.05 -5.43
CA THR A 252 14.22 0.19 -5.31
C THR A 252 14.60 0.37 -3.85
N GLY A 253 15.72 -0.24 -3.46
CA GLY A 253 16.26 -0.18 -2.12
C GLY A 253 17.77 0.05 -2.18
N GLY A 254 18.43 -0.05 -1.03
CA GLY A 254 19.86 0.22 -0.94
C GLY A 254 20.21 1.67 -1.30
N VAL A 255 21.37 1.88 -1.92
CA VAL A 255 21.89 3.19 -2.29
C VAL A 255 21.93 3.36 -3.81
N PRO A 256 21.67 4.58 -4.33
CA PRO A 256 21.77 4.84 -5.77
C PRO A 256 23.18 4.57 -6.27
N ASN A 257 23.28 3.98 -7.47
CA ASN A 257 24.54 3.72 -8.17
C ASN A 257 24.36 3.96 -9.67
N ALA A 258 25.45 4.30 -10.36
CA ALA A 258 25.41 4.76 -11.75
C ALA A 258 24.78 3.73 -12.72
N ASP A 259 25.08 2.45 -12.54
CA ASP A 259 24.57 1.39 -13.42
C ASP A 259 23.05 1.26 -13.29
N PHE A 260 22.54 1.29 -12.05
CA PHE A 260 21.10 1.21 -11.81
C PHE A 260 20.35 2.47 -12.26
N LEU A 261 20.94 3.66 -12.10
CA LEU A 261 20.37 4.91 -12.62
C LEU A 261 20.21 4.85 -14.15
N LYS A 262 21.22 4.30 -14.84
CA LYS A 262 21.14 4.06 -16.30
C LYS A 262 20.03 3.07 -16.66
N GLN A 263 19.84 2.01 -15.86
CA GLN A 263 18.73 1.07 -16.08
C GLN A 263 17.36 1.76 -15.94
N ILE A 264 17.17 2.58 -14.89
CA ILE A 264 15.95 3.36 -14.66
C ILE A 264 15.62 4.24 -15.89
N GLU A 265 16.62 4.98 -16.37
CA GLU A 265 16.46 5.87 -17.53
C GLU A 265 16.13 5.07 -18.80
N MET A 266 16.91 4.02 -19.10
CA MET A 266 16.72 3.22 -20.32
C MET A 266 15.34 2.54 -20.37
N LEU A 267 14.83 2.06 -19.23
CA LEU A 267 13.51 1.45 -19.13
C LEU A 267 12.35 2.47 -19.18
N GLY A 268 12.66 3.76 -19.00
CA GLY A 268 11.67 4.83 -18.94
C GLY A 268 10.74 4.71 -17.74
N ILE A 269 11.29 4.37 -16.57
CA ILE A 269 10.52 4.27 -15.32
C ILE A 269 9.93 5.63 -14.95
N ASN A 270 8.69 5.66 -14.47
CA ASN A 270 7.96 6.89 -14.18
C ASN A 270 8.12 7.35 -12.72
N SER A 271 8.32 6.42 -11.79
CA SER A 271 8.57 6.72 -10.39
C SER A 271 9.23 5.56 -9.67
N LEU A 272 9.81 5.83 -8.53
CA LEU A 272 10.41 4.87 -7.64
C LEU A 272 9.64 4.85 -6.30
N THR A 273 9.71 3.75 -5.57
CA THR A 273 9.42 3.66 -4.14
C THR A 273 10.12 2.42 -3.58
N LEU A 274 9.86 2.02 -2.35
CA LEU A 274 10.44 0.85 -1.70
C LEU A 274 9.36 0.03 -1.02
N TYR A 275 9.54 -1.29 -1.02
CA TYR A 275 8.58 -2.21 -0.40
C TYR A 275 8.61 -2.07 1.11
N ASN A 276 9.79 -2.18 1.72
CA ASN A 276 10.09 -1.84 3.10
C ASN A 276 11.43 -1.11 3.17
N TRP A 277 11.84 -0.62 4.34
CA TRP A 277 13.11 0.09 4.54
C TRP A 277 14.40 -0.68 4.19
N GLY A 278 14.31 -1.99 3.95
CA GLY A 278 15.41 -2.84 3.46
C GLY A 278 16.48 -3.14 4.51
N GLY A 279 17.41 -4.01 4.13
CA GLY A 279 18.53 -4.39 4.97
C GLY A 279 19.67 -3.34 4.98
N PRO A 280 20.59 -3.42 5.97
CA PRO A 280 20.54 -4.31 7.14
C PRO A 280 19.39 -3.97 8.08
N HIS A 281 18.90 -4.97 8.83
CA HIS A 281 17.84 -4.79 9.84
C HIS A 281 18.51 -4.65 11.23
N PRO A 282 18.73 -3.43 11.74
CA PRO A 282 19.27 -3.27 13.09
C PRO A 282 18.22 -3.67 14.14
N GLU A 283 18.66 -3.93 15.37
CA GLU A 283 17.74 -4.28 16.46
C GLU A 283 16.83 -3.11 16.86
N ASP A 284 17.22 -1.87 16.57
CA ASP A 284 16.52 -0.64 16.94
C ASP A 284 15.72 -0.03 15.78
N TYR A 285 14.41 0.15 16.00
CA TYR A 285 13.47 0.66 15.02
C TYR A 285 13.73 2.13 14.63
N ILE A 286 14.16 2.97 15.59
CA ILE A 286 14.44 4.38 15.33
C ILE A 286 15.70 4.51 14.48
N GLN A 287 16.72 3.70 14.75
CA GLN A 287 17.90 3.62 13.89
C GLN A 287 17.50 3.20 12.46
N TRP A 288 16.74 2.11 12.31
CA TRP A 288 16.34 1.59 11.00
C TRP A 288 15.61 2.65 10.17
N GLY A 289 14.63 3.33 10.76
CA GLY A 289 13.87 4.38 10.08
C GLY A 289 14.71 5.63 9.78
N LYS A 290 15.62 6.04 10.67
CA LYS A 290 16.53 7.16 10.39
C LYS A 290 17.39 6.86 9.16
N GLU A 291 18.02 5.70 9.12
CA GLU A 291 18.85 5.30 7.99
C GLU A 291 18.03 5.16 6.69
N ALA A 292 16.76 4.72 6.79
CA ALA A 292 15.86 4.65 5.64
C ALA A 292 15.53 6.02 5.05
N PHE A 293 15.26 7.03 5.90
CA PHE A 293 15.02 8.40 5.44
C PHE A 293 16.30 9.07 4.93
N GLU A 294 17.47 8.74 5.45
CA GLU A 294 18.74 9.17 4.84
C GLU A 294 18.94 8.56 3.45
N ARG A 295 18.54 7.30 3.23
CA ARG A 295 18.52 6.69 1.89
C ARG A 295 17.50 7.35 0.97
N LEU A 296 16.31 7.70 1.49
CA LEU A 296 15.28 8.43 0.75
C LEU A 296 15.82 9.73 0.15
N GLU A 297 16.50 10.57 0.95
CA GLU A 297 17.08 11.83 0.44
C GLU A 297 18.13 11.57 -0.65
N LYS A 298 19.03 10.59 -0.45
CA LYS A 298 20.05 10.24 -1.46
C LYS A 298 19.44 9.83 -2.81
N TRP A 299 18.38 9.04 -2.78
CA TRP A 299 17.67 8.66 -3.99
C TRP A 299 16.94 9.84 -4.61
N SER A 300 16.26 10.65 -3.79
CA SER A 300 15.57 11.86 -4.25
C SER A 300 16.50 12.84 -4.96
N GLU A 301 17.75 12.96 -4.51
CA GLU A 301 18.79 13.76 -5.16
C GLU A 301 19.35 13.12 -6.45
N ALA A 302 19.35 11.79 -6.52
CA ALA A 302 19.99 11.04 -7.60
C ALA A 302 19.10 10.85 -8.85
N VAL A 303 17.78 11.05 -8.74
CA VAL A 303 16.85 10.83 -9.85
C VAL A 303 16.02 12.08 -10.18
N SER A 304 15.62 12.22 -11.44
CA SER A 304 14.72 13.29 -11.90
C SER A 304 13.24 12.91 -11.87
N ILE A 305 12.93 11.65 -11.53
CA ILE A 305 11.57 11.11 -11.39
C ILE A 305 11.17 11.05 -9.91
N PRO A 306 9.88 11.05 -9.57
CA PRO A 306 9.44 10.96 -8.17
C PRO A 306 9.99 9.73 -7.46
N TYR A 307 10.44 9.90 -6.21
CA TYR A 307 10.74 8.79 -5.30
C TYR A 307 9.85 8.87 -4.06
N PHE A 308 8.84 8.01 -4.01
CA PHE A 308 7.82 8.09 -2.98
C PHE A 308 8.29 7.48 -1.67
N PRO A 309 8.09 8.17 -0.52
CA PRO A 309 8.52 7.69 0.79
C PRO A 309 7.73 6.46 1.22
N ASN A 310 8.38 5.61 2.00
CA ASN A 310 7.77 4.45 2.66
C ASN A 310 7.91 4.58 4.17
N ALA A 311 6.91 4.10 4.91
CA ALA A 311 6.99 3.89 6.35
C ALA A 311 6.77 2.40 6.68
N SER A 312 7.84 1.73 7.14
CA SER A 312 7.77 0.36 7.67
C SER A 312 7.28 0.33 9.11
N ILE A 313 6.48 -0.69 9.45
CA ILE A 313 5.95 -0.91 10.81
C ILE A 313 6.94 -1.67 11.70
N GLY A 314 7.70 -2.60 11.11
CA GLY A 314 8.63 -3.48 11.82
C GLY A 314 9.30 -4.49 10.87
N TRP A 315 10.13 -5.36 11.45
CA TRP A 315 10.71 -6.50 10.75
C TRP A 315 11.03 -7.63 11.71
N ASP A 316 10.35 -8.77 11.53
CA ASP A 316 10.48 -9.99 12.30
C ASP A 316 9.95 -11.17 11.47
N ASP A 317 10.80 -11.69 10.60
CA ASP A 317 10.51 -12.84 9.72
C ASP A 317 10.87 -14.18 10.37
N THR A 318 10.98 -14.18 11.70
CA THR A 318 11.33 -15.37 12.47
C THR A 318 10.41 -16.56 12.16
N PRO A 319 9.08 -16.46 12.01
CA PRO A 319 8.26 -17.64 11.69
C PRO A 319 8.71 -18.39 10.42
N ARG A 320 9.25 -17.69 9.41
CA ARG A 320 9.85 -18.31 8.20
C ARG A 320 11.28 -18.80 8.41
N PHE A 321 12.01 -18.28 9.39
CA PHE A 321 13.43 -18.60 9.60
C PHE A 321 13.78 -18.94 11.06
N PRO A 322 13.44 -20.14 11.57
CA PRO A 322 13.75 -20.70 12.89
C PRO A 322 15.14 -20.40 13.49
N HIS A 323 16.17 -20.28 12.65
CA HIS A 323 17.55 -20.05 13.08
C HIS A 323 17.85 -18.59 13.50
N LYS A 324 17.04 -17.62 13.07
CA LYS A 324 17.24 -16.19 13.38
C LYS A 324 17.12 -15.89 14.87
N THR A 325 17.88 -14.93 15.34
CA THR A 325 17.98 -14.53 16.75
C THR A 325 17.54 -13.08 16.94
N GLN A 326 17.67 -12.54 18.15
CA GLN A 326 17.39 -11.12 18.43
C GLN A 326 18.18 -10.15 17.51
N LYS A 327 19.36 -10.57 17.01
CA LYS A 327 20.22 -9.76 16.14
C LYS A 327 19.71 -9.63 14.70
N ASP A 328 18.70 -10.41 14.34
CA ASP A 328 18.19 -10.53 12.97
C ASP A 328 16.80 -9.90 12.82
N VAL A 329 16.26 -9.30 13.89
CA VAL A 329 14.93 -8.69 13.94
C VAL A 329 15.00 -7.28 14.52
N VAL A 330 14.03 -6.44 14.16
CA VAL A 330 13.84 -5.12 14.75
C VAL A 330 12.90 -5.30 15.94
N HIS A 331 13.36 -5.02 17.16
CA HIS A 331 12.56 -5.28 18.37
C HIS A 331 12.66 -4.20 19.46
N PHE A 332 13.72 -3.38 19.43
CA PHE A 332 13.82 -2.20 20.29
C PHE A 332 13.08 -1.00 19.69
N ASN A 333 12.40 -0.24 20.56
CA ASN A 333 11.73 1.02 20.24
C ASN A 333 10.68 0.93 19.10
N GLN A 334 10.19 -0.27 18.79
CA GLN A 334 9.09 -0.48 17.85
C GLN A 334 7.75 -0.27 18.57
N SER A 335 7.10 0.87 18.31
CA SER A 335 5.78 1.21 18.87
C SER A 335 4.92 1.99 17.87
N PRO A 336 3.60 2.07 18.09
CA PRO A 336 2.72 2.93 17.30
C PRO A 336 3.17 4.41 17.25
N GLU A 337 3.71 4.94 18.36
CA GLU A 337 4.20 6.32 18.43
C GLU A 337 5.46 6.53 17.59
N ALA A 338 6.40 5.58 17.62
CA ALA A 338 7.59 5.63 16.78
C ALA A 338 7.21 5.54 15.29
N PHE A 339 6.26 4.68 14.95
CA PHE A 339 5.72 4.59 13.60
C PHE A 339 5.03 5.89 13.15
N ALA A 340 4.22 6.51 14.02
CA ALA A 340 3.60 7.81 13.74
C ALA A 340 4.64 8.89 13.42
N ALA A 341 5.79 8.89 14.11
CA ALA A 341 6.86 9.84 13.84
C ALA A 341 7.45 9.67 12.43
N PHE A 342 7.60 8.44 11.92
CA PHE A 342 8.07 8.21 10.55
C PHE A 342 6.99 8.45 9.49
N LEU A 343 5.71 8.23 9.80
CA LEU A 343 4.61 8.68 8.93
C LEU A 343 4.60 10.21 8.79
N GLN A 344 4.81 10.92 9.91
CA GLN A 344 4.91 12.38 9.89
C GLN A 344 6.10 12.85 9.05
N LYS A 345 7.26 12.18 9.14
CA LYS A 345 8.41 12.44 8.25
C LYS A 345 8.10 12.19 6.78
N ALA A 346 7.36 11.12 6.45
CA ALA A 346 6.94 10.85 5.07
C ALA A 346 6.02 11.96 4.54
N LYS A 347 5.09 12.42 5.37
CA LYS A 347 4.23 13.57 5.06
C LYS A 347 5.05 14.85 4.83
N GLU A 348 6.00 15.16 5.69
CA GLU A 348 6.90 16.32 5.53
C GLU A 348 7.76 16.23 4.28
N TYR A 349 8.22 15.03 3.92
CA TYR A 349 8.91 14.80 2.65
C TYR A 349 8.01 15.15 1.47
N CYS A 350 6.77 14.65 1.42
CA CYS A 350 5.81 15.00 0.36
C CYS A 350 5.51 16.51 0.32
N ASP A 351 5.45 17.18 1.47
CA ASP A 351 5.19 18.62 1.54
C ASP A 351 6.35 19.47 1.01
N ARG A 352 7.59 18.97 1.12
CA ARG A 352 8.77 19.60 0.50
C ARG A 352 8.92 19.33 -1.00
N HIS A 353 8.12 18.43 -1.57
CA HIS A 353 8.13 18.07 -2.99
C HIS A 353 6.74 18.27 -3.63
N PRO A 354 6.20 19.51 -3.62
CA PRO A 354 4.84 19.80 -4.06
C PRO A 354 4.58 19.51 -5.55
N GLU A 355 5.62 19.37 -6.36
CA GLU A 355 5.55 18.99 -7.76
C GLU A 355 5.29 17.49 -7.99
N GLN A 356 5.45 16.67 -6.95
CA GLN A 356 5.25 15.22 -7.01
C GLN A 356 3.85 14.84 -6.49
N PRO A 357 3.26 13.73 -6.98
CA PRO A 357 2.10 13.14 -6.32
C PRO A 357 2.40 12.85 -4.85
N LYS A 358 1.48 13.20 -3.94
CA LYS A 358 1.65 12.97 -2.50
C LYS A 358 1.32 11.52 -2.12
N LEU A 359 2.01 10.56 -2.76
CA LEU A 359 1.91 9.13 -2.47
C LEU A 359 2.91 8.76 -1.36
N ILE A 360 2.41 8.09 -0.32
CA ILE A 360 3.18 7.53 0.78
C ILE A 360 2.84 6.05 0.86
N THR A 361 3.85 5.18 0.79
CA THR A 361 3.67 3.74 0.93
C THR A 361 3.86 3.30 2.38
N VAL A 362 3.13 2.27 2.80
CA VAL A 362 3.18 1.72 4.16
C VAL A 362 3.39 0.23 4.09
N TYR A 363 4.41 -0.24 4.79
CA TYR A 363 4.72 -1.65 4.93
C TYR A 363 4.35 -2.14 6.33
N ALA A 364 3.22 -2.83 6.50
CA ALA A 364 2.22 -3.20 5.49
C ALA A 364 0.81 -3.24 6.10
N TRP A 365 -0.21 -3.57 5.31
CA TRP A 365 -1.53 -3.84 5.86
C TRP A 365 -1.55 -5.14 6.67
N ASN A 366 -1.00 -6.24 6.13
CA ASN A 366 -1.15 -7.59 6.67
C ASN A 366 0.09 -8.50 6.52
N GLU A 367 1.32 -7.98 6.47
CA GLU A 367 2.52 -8.83 6.52
C GLU A 367 2.75 -9.35 7.96
N TRP A 368 1.93 -10.33 8.35
CA TRP A 368 1.97 -10.96 9.66
C TRP A 368 3.23 -11.77 9.92
N VAL A 369 3.79 -12.40 8.90
CA VAL A 369 4.87 -13.37 9.04
C VAL A 369 6.24 -12.69 9.10
N GLU A 370 6.36 -11.49 8.56
CA GLU A 370 7.49 -10.55 8.71
C GLU A 370 7.21 -9.52 9.81
N GLY A 371 6.09 -9.65 10.53
CA GLY A 371 5.80 -8.86 11.72
C GLY A 371 5.49 -7.38 11.47
N ALA A 372 5.06 -7.04 10.26
CA ALA A 372 4.75 -5.69 9.81
C ALA A 372 3.31 -5.60 9.29
N TYR A 373 2.38 -5.14 10.14
CA TYR A 373 0.96 -5.06 9.80
C TYR A 373 0.28 -3.88 10.50
N LEU A 374 -0.68 -3.26 9.80
CA LEU A 374 -1.62 -2.29 10.37
C LEU A 374 -2.82 -2.98 11.03
N LEU A 375 -3.17 -4.19 10.56
CA LEU A 375 -4.30 -4.93 11.12
C LEU A 375 -4.20 -5.06 12.65
N PRO A 376 -5.33 -4.97 13.36
CA PRO A 376 -5.29 -4.97 14.81
C PRO A 376 -4.86 -6.33 15.36
N ASP A 377 -4.05 -6.31 16.41
CA ASP A 377 -3.58 -7.49 17.14
C ASP A 377 -3.97 -7.43 18.62
N VAL A 378 -3.67 -8.48 19.38
CA VAL A 378 -3.96 -8.52 20.82
C VAL A 378 -3.05 -7.61 21.65
N LYS A 379 -1.86 -7.24 21.16
CA LYS A 379 -0.86 -6.47 21.94
C LYS A 379 -1.11 -4.97 21.86
N TYR A 380 -1.34 -4.46 20.66
CA TYR A 380 -1.50 -3.04 20.36
C TYR A 380 -2.94 -2.67 20.00
N GLY A 381 -3.83 -3.64 19.77
CA GLY A 381 -5.20 -3.37 19.35
C GLY A 381 -5.18 -2.58 18.04
N PHE A 382 -5.85 -1.43 18.02
CA PHE A 382 -5.84 -0.51 16.87
C PHE A 382 -4.66 0.49 16.87
N GLY A 383 -3.65 0.30 17.72
CA GLY A 383 -2.56 1.27 17.92
C GLY A 383 -1.92 1.79 16.63
N TYR A 384 -1.53 0.88 15.72
CA TYR A 384 -0.90 1.27 14.45
C TYR A 384 -1.87 1.97 13.48
N LEU A 385 -3.15 1.57 13.44
CA LEU A 385 -4.18 2.29 12.67
C LEU A 385 -4.43 3.68 13.26
N ASN A 386 -4.50 3.81 14.59
CA ASN A 386 -4.64 5.09 15.26
C ASN A 386 -3.44 6.02 14.99
N ALA A 387 -2.23 5.47 14.85
CA ALA A 387 -1.06 6.24 14.43
C ALA A 387 -1.22 6.85 13.03
N VAL A 388 -1.76 6.08 12.06
CA VAL A 388 -2.09 6.63 10.72
C VAL A 388 -3.13 7.74 10.85
N LYS A 389 -4.20 7.49 11.62
CA LYS A 389 -5.29 8.46 11.82
C LYS A 389 -4.80 9.75 12.44
N ASP A 390 -3.93 9.66 13.45
CA ASP A 390 -3.37 10.80 14.14
C ASP A 390 -2.57 11.71 13.21
N VAL A 391 -1.83 11.14 12.26
CA VAL A 391 -1.03 11.89 11.28
C VAL A 391 -1.88 12.47 10.15
N PHE A 392 -2.72 11.64 9.50
CA PHE A 392 -3.37 12.00 8.23
C PHE A 392 -4.80 12.52 8.36
N VAL A 393 -5.49 12.23 9.47
CA VAL A 393 -6.89 12.63 9.69
C VAL A 393 -7.00 13.70 10.76
N ASN A 394 -6.39 13.47 11.92
CA ASN A 394 -6.50 14.37 13.07
C ASN A 394 -5.49 15.53 13.02
N GLY A 395 -4.40 15.40 12.25
CA GLY A 395 -3.33 16.40 12.19
C GLY A 395 -2.62 16.61 13.53
N LYS A 396 -2.60 15.60 14.40
CA LYS A 396 -2.16 15.68 15.80
C LYS A 396 -0.70 16.14 15.96
N TYR A 397 0.14 15.89 14.96
CA TYR A 397 1.57 16.18 14.97
C TYR A 397 1.95 17.39 14.11
N GLN A 398 0.98 18.15 13.58
CA GLN A 398 1.28 19.39 12.86
C GLN A 398 1.80 20.45 13.84
N ALA A 399 2.94 21.06 13.54
CA ALA A 399 3.41 22.22 14.27
C ALA A 399 2.44 23.40 14.02
N TYR A 400 2.02 24.07 15.11
CA TYR A 400 1.10 25.22 15.07
C TYR A 400 1.67 26.42 14.33
#